data_AF-A0A934AUZ5-F1
#
_entry.id   AF-A0A934AUZ5-F1
#
_cell.length_a   1.000
_cell.length_b   1.000
_cell.length_c   1.000
_cell.angle_alpha   90.00
_cell.angle_beta   90.00
_cell.angle_gamma   90.00
#
_symmetry.space_group_name_H-M   'P 1'
#
loop_
_entity.id
_entity.type
_entity.pdbx_description
1 polymer ?
#
loop_
_entity_poly.entity_id
_entity_poly.type
_entity_poly.pdbx_seq_one_letter_code
_entity_poly.pdbx_strand_id
1 'polypeptide(L)'
;MKRFFPLVMTGLLSVMLSGCEVKSNYKVLSLFFDGVPNLETGQVQSAGLEAGLAAKKQSVRYKPHAPYAAKACDGCHIPQTNALIASGDQLCYRCHDMKLNKKVVHAAIAASGCGGCHQPHNSRYPKLLVGSLEEVCFTCHEQKSVREKGAHKGLDMPCTDCHDPHQSDNPYLIK
;
A
#
# COMPACT_ATOMS: atom_id res chain seq x y z
N MET A 1 -32.16 37.38 53.84
CA MET A 1 -32.32 36.70 52.54
C MET A 1 -31.02 35.98 52.22
N LYS A 2 -30.95 34.67 52.54
CA LYS A 2 -29.72 33.86 52.43
C LYS A 2 -29.65 33.20 51.05
N ARG A 3 -28.51 33.37 50.38
CA ARG A 3 -28.20 32.82 49.06
C ARG A 3 -27.96 31.31 49.16
N PHE A 4 -28.72 30.52 48.41
CA PHE A 4 -28.52 29.07 48.23
C PHE A 4 -28.09 28.81 46.78
N PHE A 5 -26.80 28.55 46.58
CA PHE A 5 -26.13 27.97 45.41
C PHE A 5 -24.71 27.66 45.91
N PRO A 6 -24.02 26.53 45.64
CA PRO A 6 -24.21 25.50 44.61
C PRO A 6 -24.04 24.03 45.11
N LEU A 7 -24.65 23.02 44.49
CA LEU A 7 -24.26 21.61 44.75
C LEU A 7 -24.38 20.64 43.55
N VAL A 8 -24.35 21.15 42.30
CA VAL A 8 -24.51 20.28 41.11
C VAL A 8 -23.36 20.45 40.11
N MET A 9 -22.18 20.89 40.55
CA MET A 9 -21.03 21.14 39.66
C MET A 9 -19.71 20.50 40.11
N THR A 10 -19.76 19.42 40.89
CA THR A 10 -18.56 18.66 41.29
C THR A 10 -18.54 17.21 40.78
N GLY A 11 -19.59 16.76 40.08
CA GLY A 11 -19.72 15.36 39.65
C GLY A 11 -19.11 15.01 38.29
N LEU A 12 -18.81 15.98 37.42
CA LEU A 12 -18.41 15.68 36.03
C LEU A 12 -16.89 15.72 35.77
N LEU A 13 -16.07 16.17 36.72
CA LEU A 13 -14.63 16.38 36.49
C LEU A 13 -13.76 15.15 36.81
N SER A 14 -14.30 14.12 37.48
CA SER A 14 -13.52 12.94 37.91
C SER A 14 -13.48 11.79 36.90
N VAL A 15 -14.10 11.92 35.72
CA VAL A 15 -14.16 10.82 34.71
C VAL A 15 -13.02 10.91 33.68
N MET A 16 -12.21 11.98 33.68
CA MET A 16 -11.23 12.24 32.60
C MET A 16 -9.78 11.80 32.90
N LEU A 17 -9.48 11.19 34.06
CA LEU A 17 -8.12 10.73 34.39
C LEU A 17 -7.91 9.20 34.39
N SER A 18 -8.93 8.40 34.12
CA SER A 18 -8.84 6.92 34.20
C SER A 18 -8.57 6.23 32.85
N GLY A 19 -8.22 6.99 31.81
CA GLY A 19 -8.15 6.51 30.42
C GLY A 19 -6.84 5.80 30.00
N CYS A 20 -5.83 5.71 30.87
CA CYS A 20 -4.50 5.19 30.48
C CYS A 20 -4.26 3.70 30.80
N GLU A 21 -5.21 2.99 31.42
CA GLU A 21 -5.03 1.57 31.73
C GLU A 21 -5.65 0.69 30.62
N VAL A 22 -4.82 -0.04 29.86
CA VAL A 22 -5.25 -0.90 28.73
C VAL A 22 -6.35 -1.90 29.14
N LYS A 23 -6.31 -2.41 30.36
CA LYS A 23 -7.30 -3.35 30.92
C LYS A 23 -8.68 -2.70 31.15
N SER A 24 -8.71 -1.41 31.49
CA SER A 24 -9.93 -0.62 31.68
C SER A 24 -10.64 -0.37 30.35
N ASN A 25 -9.88 0.05 29.34
CA ASN A 25 -10.41 0.32 28.00
C ASN A 25 -10.95 -0.96 27.35
N TYR A 26 -10.31 -2.11 27.60
CA TYR A 26 -10.79 -3.40 27.12
C TYR A 26 -12.15 -3.79 27.69
N LYS A 27 -12.35 -3.63 29.01
CA LYS A 27 -13.63 -3.89 29.66
C LYS A 27 -14.75 -3.04 29.07
N VAL A 28 -14.49 -1.75 28.82
CA VAL A 28 -15.47 -0.85 28.19
C VAL A 28 -15.79 -1.33 26.77
N LEU A 29 -14.78 -1.67 25.96
CA LEU A 29 -14.98 -2.18 24.60
C LEU A 29 -15.77 -3.50 24.58
N SER A 30 -15.54 -4.41 25.53
CA SER A 30 -16.28 -5.67 25.64
C SER A 30 -17.74 -5.51 26.09
N LEU A 31 -18.13 -4.35 26.64
CA LEU A 31 -19.53 -4.07 26.98
C LEU A 31 -20.36 -3.65 25.77
N PHE A 32 -19.73 -3.06 24.75
CA PHE A 32 -20.41 -2.56 23.54
C PHE A 32 -20.30 -3.51 22.35
N PHE A 33 -19.29 -4.38 22.33
CA PHE A 33 -19.05 -5.33 21.25
C PHE A 33 -19.11 -6.75 21.79
N ASP A 34 -20.23 -7.43 21.52
CA ASP A 34 -20.36 -8.87 21.78
C ASP A 34 -19.34 -9.64 20.92
N GLY A 35 -18.50 -10.46 21.56
CA GLY A 35 -17.46 -11.27 20.90
C GLY A 35 -16.01 -10.84 21.18
N VAL A 36 -15.78 -9.89 22.08
CA VAL A 36 -14.44 -9.46 22.51
C VAL A 36 -13.79 -10.56 23.41
N PRO A 37 -12.66 -11.19 22.99
CA PRO A 37 -12.06 -12.34 23.70
C PRO A 37 -11.65 -12.03 25.16
N ASN A 38 -11.64 -12.97 26.09
CA ASN A 38 -11.16 -12.64 27.45
C ASN A 38 -9.61 -12.51 27.48
N LEU A 39 -9.09 -11.36 27.93
CA LEU A 39 -7.65 -11.09 28.04
C LEU A 39 -6.93 -12.00 29.04
N GLU A 40 -7.62 -12.58 30.02
CA GLU A 40 -6.98 -13.35 31.10
C GLU A 40 -6.76 -14.82 30.76
N THR A 41 -7.46 -15.37 29.75
CA THR A 41 -7.33 -16.79 29.41
C THR A 41 -6.42 -17.09 28.23
N GLY A 42 -5.97 -16.08 27.46
CA GLY A 42 -4.97 -16.28 26.37
C GLY A 42 -5.30 -17.38 25.35
N GLN A 43 -6.52 -17.93 25.38
CA GLN A 43 -6.96 -19.03 24.55
C GLN A 43 -7.94 -18.46 23.52
N VAL A 44 -7.37 -17.85 22.49
CA VAL A 44 -7.97 -17.87 21.17
C VAL A 44 -8.08 -19.35 20.79
N GLN A 45 -9.27 -19.92 20.89
CA GLN A 45 -9.52 -21.27 20.40
C GLN A 45 -9.31 -21.25 18.89
N SER A 46 -8.14 -21.70 18.46
CA SER A 46 -7.66 -21.76 17.08
C SER A 46 -8.38 -22.81 16.23
N ALA A 47 -9.50 -23.37 16.70
CA ALA A 47 -10.21 -24.46 16.05
C ALA A 47 -10.76 -24.13 14.63
N GLY A 48 -10.81 -22.86 14.24
CA GLY A 48 -11.12 -22.43 12.87
C GLY A 48 -9.98 -21.75 12.11
N LEU A 49 -8.83 -21.53 12.76
CA LEU A 49 -7.73 -20.74 12.20
C LEU A 49 -6.57 -21.63 11.70
N GLU A 50 -6.42 -22.84 12.25
CA GLU A 50 -5.39 -23.81 11.87
C GLU A 50 -5.51 -24.28 10.41
N ALA A 51 -6.73 -24.31 9.84
CA ALA A 51 -6.95 -24.67 8.43
C ALA A 51 -6.58 -23.54 7.45
N GLY A 52 -6.49 -22.29 7.93
CA GLY A 52 -6.16 -21.11 7.09
C GLY A 52 -4.68 -20.71 7.11
N LEU A 53 -3.93 -21.01 8.17
CA LEU A 53 -2.50 -20.63 8.30
C LEU A 53 -1.50 -21.70 7.84
N ALA A 54 -1.97 -22.87 7.41
CA ALA A 54 -1.12 -23.83 6.71
C ALA A 54 -0.62 -23.31 5.34
N ALA A 55 -1.18 -22.20 4.84
CA ALA A 55 -0.60 -21.42 3.76
C ALA A 55 0.61 -20.61 4.28
N LYS A 56 1.73 -21.29 4.45
CA LYS A 56 3.11 -20.78 4.41
C LYS A 56 3.27 -19.39 5.00
N LYS A 57 3.73 -19.33 6.25
CA LYS A 57 4.30 -18.14 6.93
C LYS A 57 5.58 -17.69 6.20
N GLN A 58 5.46 -17.32 4.93
CA GLN A 58 6.51 -16.71 4.14
C GLN A 58 6.58 -15.27 4.63
N SER A 59 7.57 -14.96 5.44
CA SER A 59 7.94 -13.60 5.77
C SER A 59 8.26 -12.88 4.45
N VAL A 60 7.28 -12.18 3.89
CA VAL A 60 7.44 -11.46 2.64
C VAL A 60 8.44 -10.33 2.89
N ARG A 61 9.64 -10.44 2.32
CA ARG A 61 10.69 -9.42 2.46
C ARG A 61 10.44 -8.28 1.47
N TYR A 62 9.98 -7.15 1.98
CA TYR A 62 9.84 -5.92 1.19
C TYR A 62 11.21 -5.27 0.98
N LYS A 63 11.47 -4.81 -0.24
CA LYS A 63 12.65 -4.02 -0.60
C LYS A 63 12.25 -2.54 -0.65
N PRO A 64 12.86 -1.68 0.17
CA PRO A 64 12.55 -0.27 0.17
C PRO A 64 13.14 0.43 -1.06
N HIS A 65 12.43 1.46 -1.53
CA HIS A 65 12.98 2.47 -2.43
C HIS A 65 14.10 3.23 -1.71
N ALA A 66 15.15 3.64 -2.41
CA ALA A 66 16.33 4.23 -1.76
C ALA A 66 16.01 5.48 -0.90
N PRO A 67 15.21 6.47 -1.34
CA PRO A 67 14.81 7.60 -0.50
C PRO A 67 14.03 7.17 0.75
N TYR A 68 13.16 6.17 0.62
CA TYR A 68 12.40 5.61 1.73
C TYR A 68 13.31 4.90 2.74
N ALA A 69 14.28 4.11 2.25
CA ALA A 69 15.27 3.43 3.09
C ALA A 69 16.13 4.44 3.88
N ALA A 70 16.46 5.58 3.26
CA ALA A 70 17.19 6.67 3.86
C ALA A 70 16.35 7.56 4.79
N LYS A 71 15.03 7.32 4.90
CA LYS A 71 14.08 8.18 5.63
C LYS A 71 14.09 9.63 5.14
N ALA A 72 14.43 9.86 3.87
CA ALA A 72 14.40 11.17 3.21
C ALA A 72 12.97 11.50 2.78
N CYS A 73 12.06 11.60 3.76
CA CYS A 73 10.62 11.77 3.52
C CYS A 73 10.31 13.13 2.88
N ASP A 74 11.10 14.16 3.22
CA ASP A 74 10.98 15.54 2.73
C ASP A 74 11.33 15.72 1.25
N GLY A 75 12.01 14.73 0.65
CA GLY A 75 12.22 14.65 -0.79
C GLY A 75 10.93 14.36 -1.58
N CYS A 76 9.86 13.92 -0.90
CA CYS A 76 8.56 13.64 -1.52
C CYS A 76 7.38 14.31 -0.81
N HIS A 77 7.42 14.40 0.52
CA HIS A 77 6.32 14.86 1.36
C HIS A 77 6.69 16.14 2.11
N ILE A 78 5.71 17.03 2.32
CA ILE A 78 5.84 18.18 3.20
C ILE A 78 5.73 17.67 4.65
N PRO A 79 6.72 17.87 5.54
CA PRO A 79 6.74 17.25 6.87
C PRO A 79 5.50 17.51 7.75
N GLN A 80 4.86 18.67 7.61
CA GLN A 80 3.72 19.08 8.45
C GLN A 80 2.37 18.56 7.96
N THR A 81 2.22 18.38 6.64
CA THR A 81 0.93 18.06 6.02
C THR A 81 0.92 16.70 5.34
N ASN A 82 2.09 16.08 5.20
CA ASN A 82 2.33 14.89 4.38
C ASN A 82 1.88 15.03 2.91
N ALA A 83 1.58 16.25 2.45
CA ALA A 83 1.24 16.53 1.06
C ALA A 83 2.46 16.33 0.15
N LEU A 84 2.25 15.98 -1.11
CA LEU A 84 3.35 15.81 -2.06
C LEU A 84 3.95 17.16 -2.45
N ILE A 85 5.28 17.22 -2.57
CA ILE A 85 6.01 18.44 -2.97
C ILE A 85 5.93 18.76 -4.47
N ALA A 86 5.39 17.83 -5.26
CA ALA A 86 5.08 17.97 -6.68
C ALA A 86 3.93 17.02 -7.04
N SER A 87 3.16 17.35 -8.07
CA SER A 87 1.99 16.58 -8.49
C SER A 87 2.35 15.42 -9.42
N GLY A 88 1.78 14.24 -9.16
CA GLY A 88 1.86 13.09 -10.07
C GLY A 88 3.29 12.72 -10.46
N ASP A 89 3.52 12.44 -11.73
CA ASP A 89 4.81 11.98 -12.27
C ASP A 89 5.92 13.02 -12.16
N GLN A 90 5.58 14.31 -12.07
CA GLN A 90 6.56 15.38 -11.89
C GLN A 90 7.38 15.19 -10.62
N LEU A 91 6.82 14.52 -9.60
CA LEU A 91 7.56 14.18 -8.39
C LEU A 91 8.70 13.20 -8.68
N CYS A 92 8.44 12.21 -9.52
CA CYS A 92 9.41 11.17 -9.88
C CYS A 92 10.55 11.75 -10.72
N TYR A 93 10.24 12.66 -11.65
CA TYR A 93 11.21 13.28 -12.56
C TYR A 93 12.22 14.20 -11.87
N ARG A 94 11.99 14.58 -10.62
CA ARG A 94 12.97 15.34 -9.83
C ARG A 94 14.27 14.57 -9.58
N CYS A 95 14.21 13.24 -9.60
CA CYS A 95 15.37 12.37 -9.39
C CYS A 95 15.58 11.37 -10.53
N HIS A 96 14.51 10.92 -11.20
CA HIS A 96 14.60 9.96 -12.29
C HIS A 96 14.54 10.69 -13.63
N ASP A 97 15.66 10.74 -14.35
CA ASP A 97 15.70 11.22 -15.73
C ASP A 97 15.06 10.19 -16.67
N MET A 98 13.73 10.19 -16.72
CA MET A 98 12.95 9.41 -17.68
C MET A 98 12.64 10.28 -18.88
N LYS A 99 13.56 10.29 -19.84
CA LYS A 99 13.32 10.90 -21.16
C LYS A 99 12.37 10.02 -21.94
N LEU A 100 11.07 10.25 -21.81
CA LEU A 100 10.03 9.60 -22.61
C LEU A 100 10.01 10.19 -24.03
N ASN A 101 11.09 10.00 -24.77
CA ASN A 101 11.38 10.65 -26.05
C ASN A 101 11.44 9.68 -27.25
N LYS A 102 11.08 8.41 -27.05
CA LYS A 102 10.92 7.45 -28.14
C LYS A 102 9.63 7.72 -28.90
N LYS A 103 9.52 7.12 -30.10
CA LYS A 103 8.36 7.35 -30.99
C LYS A 103 7.01 7.04 -30.34
N VAL A 104 6.96 6.02 -29.48
CA VAL A 104 5.74 5.62 -28.78
C VAL A 104 6.01 5.47 -27.31
N VAL A 105 5.28 6.22 -26.50
CA VAL A 105 5.27 6.10 -25.04
C VAL A 105 4.10 5.23 -24.64
N HIS A 106 4.28 4.38 -23.62
CA HIS A 106 3.22 3.54 -23.11
C HIS A 106 2.06 4.40 -22.59
N ALA A 107 0.87 4.24 -23.16
CA ALA A 107 -0.33 4.95 -22.75
C ALA A 107 -0.68 4.76 -21.27
N ALA A 108 -0.28 3.64 -20.65
CA ALA A 108 -0.45 3.42 -19.21
C ALA A 108 0.19 4.52 -18.37
N ILE A 109 1.33 5.09 -18.78
CA ILE A 109 1.97 6.19 -18.05
C ILE A 109 1.04 7.40 -17.99
N ALA A 110 0.42 7.79 -19.11
CA ALA A 110 -0.51 8.92 -19.12
C ALA A 110 -1.80 8.61 -18.33
N ALA A 111 -2.23 7.35 -18.28
CA ALA A 111 -3.49 6.95 -17.66
C ALA A 111 -3.39 6.76 -16.14
N SER A 112 -2.31 6.17 -15.63
CA SER A 112 -2.15 5.80 -14.23
C SER A 112 -0.88 6.35 -13.57
N GLY A 113 -0.04 7.06 -14.33
CA GLY A 113 1.24 7.59 -13.86
C GLY A 113 2.22 6.49 -13.47
N CYS A 114 3.34 6.90 -12.90
CA CYS A 114 4.37 5.99 -12.38
C CYS A 114 3.81 5.10 -11.27
N GLY A 115 2.89 5.65 -10.45
CA GLY A 115 2.26 4.98 -9.32
C GLY A 115 1.29 3.85 -9.70
N GLY A 116 0.83 3.81 -10.95
CA GLY A 116 -0.02 2.72 -11.44
C GLY A 116 0.68 1.37 -11.50
N CYS A 117 2.00 1.38 -11.69
CA CYS A 117 2.82 0.16 -11.76
C CYS A 117 3.85 0.08 -10.62
N HIS A 118 4.30 1.20 -10.06
CA HIS A 118 5.35 1.26 -9.04
C HIS A 118 4.87 1.77 -7.67
N GLN A 119 5.35 1.14 -6.61
CA GLN A 119 5.10 1.47 -5.20
C GLN A 119 6.27 2.32 -4.66
N PRO A 120 6.11 3.64 -4.46
CA PRO A 120 7.22 4.58 -4.24
C PRO A 120 7.96 4.40 -2.90
N HIS A 121 7.38 3.67 -1.94
CA HIS A 121 7.99 3.41 -0.63
C HIS A 121 8.79 2.11 -0.61
N ASN A 122 8.15 0.99 -0.89
CA ASN A 122 8.75 -0.34 -0.85
C ASN A 122 7.88 -1.34 -1.60
N SER A 123 8.47 -2.41 -2.12
CA SER A 123 7.71 -3.55 -2.65
C SER A 123 8.42 -4.86 -2.41
N ARG A 124 7.65 -5.94 -2.33
CA ARG A 124 8.18 -7.31 -2.39
C ARG A 124 8.66 -7.69 -3.80
N TYR A 125 8.19 -6.97 -4.81
CA TYR A 125 8.51 -7.22 -6.21
C TYR A 125 9.70 -6.37 -6.67
N PRO A 126 10.52 -6.87 -7.62
CA PRO A 126 11.62 -6.10 -8.19
C PRO A 126 11.16 -4.77 -8.76
N LYS A 127 12.07 -3.79 -8.80
CA LYS A 127 11.81 -2.44 -9.35
C LYS A 127 10.58 -1.76 -8.75
N LEU A 128 10.24 -2.12 -7.51
CA LEU A 128 9.11 -1.56 -6.78
C LEU A 128 7.74 -1.83 -7.42
N LEU A 129 7.57 -2.88 -8.22
CA LEU A 129 6.28 -3.14 -8.86
C LEU A 129 5.17 -3.38 -7.83
N VAL A 130 3.94 -2.97 -8.14
CA VAL A 130 2.76 -3.21 -7.27
C VAL A 130 2.34 -4.69 -7.25
N GLY A 131 2.72 -5.45 -8.28
CA GLY A 131 2.50 -6.89 -8.45
C GLY A 131 3.75 -7.57 -9.04
N SER A 132 3.66 -8.87 -9.33
CA SER A 132 4.64 -9.50 -10.22
C SER A 132 4.56 -8.87 -11.61
N LEU A 133 5.62 -9.01 -12.40
CA LEU A 133 5.68 -8.40 -13.73
C LEU A 133 4.45 -8.76 -14.58
N GLU A 134 4.09 -10.05 -14.61
CA GLU A 134 2.93 -10.51 -15.37
C GLU A 134 1.60 -9.99 -14.82
N GLU A 135 1.42 -10.00 -13.49
CA GLU A 135 0.19 -9.47 -12.86
C GLU A 135 -0.03 -7.99 -13.21
N VAL A 136 1.04 -7.19 -13.22
CA VAL A 136 0.96 -5.77 -13.59
C VAL A 136 0.56 -5.62 -15.06
N CYS A 137 1.21 -6.34 -15.98
CA CYS A 137 0.87 -6.28 -17.41
C CYS A 137 -0.59 -6.72 -17.67
N PHE A 138 -1.01 -7.82 -17.04
CA PHE A 138 -2.35 -8.39 -17.25
C PHE A 138 -3.47 -7.69 -16.47
N THR A 139 -3.14 -6.65 -15.71
CA THR A 139 -4.17 -5.74 -15.16
C THR A 139 -4.91 -5.01 -16.27
N CYS A 140 -4.26 -4.73 -17.40
CA CYS A 140 -4.87 -4.07 -18.55
C CYS A 140 -4.83 -4.91 -19.84
N HIS A 141 -3.81 -5.76 -20.00
CA HIS A 141 -3.68 -6.61 -21.18
C HIS A 141 -4.36 -7.96 -20.95
N GLU A 142 -5.31 -8.34 -21.81
CA GLU A 142 -5.95 -9.64 -21.69
C GLU A 142 -4.94 -10.76 -21.98
N GLN A 143 -4.64 -11.57 -20.96
CA GLN A 143 -3.61 -12.61 -21.00
C GLN A 143 -3.78 -13.58 -22.19
N LYS A 144 -5.00 -14.04 -22.46
CA LYS A 144 -5.28 -14.97 -23.57
C LYS A 144 -4.96 -14.34 -24.93
N SER A 145 -5.42 -13.11 -25.16
CA SER A 145 -5.13 -12.38 -26.40
C SER A 145 -3.65 -12.11 -26.60
N VAL A 146 -2.88 -11.90 -25.53
CA VAL A 146 -1.43 -11.73 -25.64
C VAL A 146 -0.75 -13.08 -25.94
N ARG A 147 -0.99 -14.11 -25.13
CA ARG A 147 -0.21 -15.36 -25.18
C ARG A 147 -0.52 -16.26 -26.38
N GLU A 148 -1.73 -16.22 -26.92
CA GLU A 148 -2.16 -17.16 -27.97
C GLU A 148 -2.01 -16.62 -29.40
N LYS A 149 -1.57 -15.36 -29.57
CA LYS A 149 -1.54 -14.68 -30.86
C LYS A 149 -0.12 -14.37 -31.33
N GLY A 150 0.06 -14.41 -32.66
CA GLY A 150 1.25 -13.91 -33.33
C GLY A 150 2.57 -14.48 -32.78
N ALA A 151 3.54 -13.59 -32.58
CA ALA A 151 4.89 -13.94 -32.13
C ALA A 151 4.93 -14.50 -30.69
N HIS A 152 3.88 -14.32 -29.88
CA HIS A 152 3.84 -14.81 -28.50
C HIS A 152 3.50 -16.30 -28.38
N LYS A 153 2.92 -16.91 -29.44
CA LYS A 153 2.49 -18.31 -29.39
C LYS A 153 3.69 -19.24 -29.14
N GLY A 154 3.71 -19.90 -27.99
CA GLY A 154 4.77 -20.83 -27.60
C GLY A 154 6.01 -20.18 -27.01
N LEU A 155 5.97 -18.88 -26.72
CA LEU A 155 7.03 -18.22 -25.96
C LEU A 155 6.81 -18.44 -24.45
N ASP A 156 7.88 -18.83 -23.77
CA ASP A 156 7.95 -18.92 -22.31
C ASP A 156 9.12 -18.08 -21.81
N MET A 157 8.93 -16.77 -21.82
CA MET A 157 9.95 -15.79 -21.40
C MET A 157 9.29 -14.54 -20.81
N PRO A 158 10.02 -13.77 -19.97
CA PRO A 158 9.53 -12.50 -19.42
C PRO A 158 9.11 -11.52 -20.52
N CYS A 159 8.02 -10.79 -20.28
CA CYS A 159 7.49 -9.80 -21.22
C CYS A 159 8.56 -8.74 -21.57
N THR A 160 9.36 -8.35 -20.58
CA THR A 160 10.37 -7.28 -20.69
C THR A 160 11.64 -7.68 -21.43
N ASP A 161 11.78 -8.94 -21.83
CA ASP A 161 12.91 -9.37 -22.65
C ASP A 161 12.76 -8.89 -24.10
N CYS A 162 11.53 -8.61 -24.52
CA CYS A 162 11.21 -8.05 -25.84
C CYS A 162 10.51 -6.68 -25.77
N HIS A 163 9.67 -6.45 -24.75
CA HIS A 163 8.89 -5.22 -24.60
C HIS A 163 9.54 -4.24 -23.63
N ASP A 164 9.55 -2.96 -23.97
CA ASP A 164 9.85 -1.90 -23.01
C ASP A 164 8.51 -1.42 -22.40
N PRO A 165 8.33 -1.45 -21.08
CA PRO A 165 7.07 -1.08 -20.44
C PRO A 165 6.82 0.44 -20.40
N HIS A 166 7.81 1.25 -20.77
CA HIS A 166 7.71 2.70 -20.75
C HIS A 166 7.61 3.31 -22.14
N GLN A 167 8.47 2.89 -23.07
CA GLN A 167 8.51 3.49 -24.41
C GLN A 167 9.32 2.68 -25.43
N SER A 168 8.99 2.78 -26.72
CA SER A 168 9.74 2.15 -27.79
C SER A 168 9.71 2.95 -29.09
N ASP A 169 10.73 2.76 -29.94
CA ASP A 169 10.71 3.24 -31.33
C ASP A 169 9.86 2.35 -32.24
N ASN A 170 9.47 1.15 -31.76
CA ASN A 170 8.59 0.23 -32.46
C ASN A 170 7.23 0.12 -31.72
N PRO A 171 6.11 0.49 -32.36
CA PRO A 171 4.77 0.42 -31.74
C PRO A 171 4.34 -1.00 -31.33
N TYR A 172 4.97 -2.05 -31.85
CA TYR A 172 4.69 -3.43 -31.46
C TYR A 172 5.49 -3.90 -30.24
N LEU A 173 6.53 -3.16 -29.84
CA LEU A 173 7.39 -3.50 -28.68
C LEU A 173 7.08 -2.64 -27.44
N ILE A 174 5.93 -1.97 -27.43
CA ILE A 174 5.43 -1.17 -26.32
C ILE A 174 4.08 -1.71 -25.87
N LYS A 175 4.05 -2.25 -24.66
CA LYS A 175 2.88 -2.82 -23.97
C LYS A 175 3.04 -2.72 -22.47
#